data_AF-A0A399YP62-F1
#
_entry.id   AF-A0A399YP62-F1
#
_cell.length_a   1.000
_cell.length_b   1.000
_cell.length_c   1.000
_cell.angle_alpha   90.00
_cell.angle_beta   90.00
_cell.angle_gamma   90.00
#
_symmetry.space_group_name_H-M   'P 1'
#
loop_
_entity.id
_entity.type
_entity.pdbx_description
1 polymer ?
#
loop_
_entity_poly.entity_id
_entity_poly.type
_entity_poly.pdbx_seq_one_letter_code
_entity_poly.pdbx_strand_id
1 'polypeptide(L)'
;MRLLWSWVWSAHWVCVFLKNFCLRNIFNPRGFTPNLVAGAIAPVIPLCWFWGWRQSRWRRRALFGIALFLSLVVALTQSRGAIIGLGVSFAFGALWLKPRVGWIVVVLLIGAAALFGVAETNRLVDSSLLDNSTVTAAGRFELWQRALYIAQDFPFTGIGLGTFSQVVPVMYPLFINSPDAPLPHAHNMYLQMAVDYGVGGFVAFIGIVATMFALCIAVLRRTRGTPNELLAA
;
A
#
# COMPACT_ATOMS: atom_id res chain seq x y z
N MET A 1 -25.07 31.55 2.87
CA MET A 1 -23.82 31.07 2.24
C MET A 1 -22.85 30.45 3.28
N ARG A 2 -23.30 29.51 4.12
CA ARG A 2 -22.47 28.76 5.08
C ARG A 2 -23.20 27.46 5.51
N LEU A 3 -23.23 26.43 4.66
CA LEU A 3 -23.83 25.13 5.02
C LEU A 3 -23.20 23.93 4.27
N LEU A 4 -21.94 24.05 3.81
CA LEU A 4 -21.24 22.97 3.08
C LEU A 4 -19.99 22.43 3.80
N TRP A 5 -19.70 22.88 5.03
CA TRP A 5 -18.44 22.55 5.72
C TRP A 5 -18.55 21.54 6.87
N SER A 6 -19.76 21.07 7.24
CA SER A 6 -19.94 20.14 8.37
C SER A 6 -19.84 18.65 8.01
N TRP A 7 -19.96 18.28 6.72
CA TRP A 7 -19.98 16.86 6.30
C TRP A 7 -18.59 16.22 6.18
N VAL A 8 -17.54 17.00 5.96
CA VAL A 8 -16.16 16.48 5.86
C VAL A 8 -15.62 16.06 7.23
N TRP A 9 -16.14 16.66 8.32
CA TRP A 9 -15.73 16.38 9.68
C TRP A 9 -16.39 15.12 10.27
N SER A 10 -17.65 14.82 9.91
CA SER A 10 -18.39 13.68 10.46
C SER A 10 -17.87 12.32 9.98
N ALA A 11 -17.47 12.19 8.71
CA ALA A 11 -16.91 10.94 8.18
C ALA A 11 -15.55 10.58 8.81
N HIS A 12 -14.73 11.59 9.12
CA HIS A 12 -13.43 11.39 9.75
C HIS A 12 -13.57 10.89 11.19
N TRP A 13 -14.49 11.49 11.98
CA TRP A 13 -14.76 11.06 13.35
C TRP A 13 -15.39 9.68 13.43
N VAL A 14 -16.30 9.33 12.53
CA VAL A 14 -16.85 7.97 12.46
C VAL A 14 -15.75 6.95 12.14
N CYS A 15 -14.82 7.26 11.23
CA CYS A 15 -13.69 6.39 10.91
C CYS A 15 -12.68 6.27 12.07
N VAL A 16 -12.39 7.36 12.78
CA VAL A 16 -11.49 7.37 13.94
C VAL A 16 -12.13 6.64 15.13
N PHE A 17 -13.43 6.82 15.35
CA PHE A 17 -14.19 6.15 16.41
C PHE A 17 -14.30 4.63 16.16
N LEU A 18 -14.60 4.21 14.93
CA LEU A 18 -14.61 2.79 14.54
C LEU A 18 -13.21 2.15 14.64
N LYS A 19 -12.14 2.87 14.26
CA LYS A 19 -10.74 2.42 14.42
C LYS A 19 -10.34 2.26 15.88
N ASN A 20 -10.70 3.22 16.75
CA ASN A 20 -10.17 3.27 18.11
C ASN A 20 -10.99 2.47 19.13
N PHE A 21 -12.31 2.36 18.98
CA PHE A 21 -13.17 1.81 20.05
C PHE A 21 -13.65 0.38 19.78
N CYS A 22 -14.04 0.03 18.54
CA CYS A 22 -14.64 -1.29 18.27
C CYS A 22 -13.65 -2.36 17.77
N LEU A 23 -12.60 -2.00 17.04
CA LEU A 23 -11.72 -2.98 16.39
C LEU A 23 -10.43 -3.30 17.16
N ARG A 24 -10.03 -2.44 18.11
CA ARG A 24 -8.75 -2.57 18.81
C ARG A 24 -8.70 -3.73 19.82
N ASN A 25 -9.82 -4.07 20.44
CA ASN A 25 -9.85 -5.01 21.57
C ASN A 25 -10.42 -6.41 21.28
N ILE A 26 -11.17 -6.60 20.18
CA ILE A 26 -11.90 -7.88 19.96
C ILE A 26 -11.10 -8.90 19.14
N PHE A 27 -10.23 -8.48 18.20
CA PHE A 27 -9.67 -9.40 17.19
C PHE A 27 -8.14 -9.50 17.13
N ASN A 28 -7.37 -8.57 17.71
CA ASN A 28 -5.92 -8.66 17.74
C ASN A 28 -5.30 -7.77 18.83
N PRO A 29 -4.69 -8.33 19.91
CA PRO A 29 -4.02 -7.54 20.94
C PRO A 29 -2.81 -6.74 20.41
N ARG A 30 -2.31 -7.04 19.21
CA ARG A 30 -1.22 -6.30 18.53
C ARG A 30 -1.71 -5.19 17.59
N GLY A 31 -3.02 -4.99 17.47
CA GLY A 31 -3.63 -3.95 16.62
C GLY A 31 -3.74 -4.33 15.14
N PHE A 32 -4.72 -3.71 14.47
CA PHE A 32 -4.96 -3.84 13.03
C PHE A 32 -4.07 -2.86 12.25
N THR A 33 -3.25 -3.34 11.30
CA THR A 33 -2.40 -2.47 10.46
C THR A 33 -3.09 -2.17 9.12
N PRO A 34 -3.73 -0.99 8.94
CA PRO A 34 -4.56 -0.73 7.77
C PRO A 34 -3.77 -0.77 6.46
N ASN A 35 -2.50 -0.36 6.51
CA ASN A 35 -1.62 -0.32 5.34
C ASN A 35 -1.30 -1.71 4.78
N LEU A 36 -1.14 -2.72 5.64
CA LEU A 36 -0.86 -4.10 5.20
C LEU A 36 -2.07 -4.69 4.48
N VAL A 37 -3.26 -4.52 5.06
CA VAL A 37 -4.51 -5.01 4.48
C VAL A 37 -4.79 -4.32 3.15
N ALA A 38 -4.64 -3.00 3.10
CA ALA A 38 -4.82 -2.23 1.87
C ALA A 38 -3.82 -2.66 0.78
N GLY A 39 -2.56 -2.88 1.15
CA GLY A 39 -1.52 -3.36 0.23
C GLY A 39 -1.79 -4.75 -0.33
N ALA A 40 -2.34 -5.67 0.48
CA ALA A 40 -2.68 -7.01 0.04
C ALA A 40 -3.91 -7.04 -0.89
N ILE A 41 -4.90 -6.19 -0.63
CA ILE A 41 -6.18 -6.16 -1.38
C ILE A 41 -6.08 -5.33 -2.67
N ALA A 42 -5.28 -4.26 -2.67
CA ALA A 42 -5.21 -3.32 -3.80
C ALA A 42 -4.95 -3.99 -5.17
N PRO A 43 -4.04 -4.98 -5.32
CA PRO A 43 -3.79 -5.62 -6.61
C PRO A 43 -4.99 -6.42 -7.16
N VAL A 44 -5.90 -6.88 -6.29
CA VAL A 44 -7.07 -7.69 -6.69
C VAL A 44 -8.11 -6.84 -7.43
N ILE A 45 -8.21 -5.55 -7.10
CA ILE A 45 -9.19 -4.63 -7.68
C ILE A 45 -9.03 -4.47 -9.20
N PRO A 46 -7.86 -4.08 -9.75
CA PRO A 46 -7.68 -3.95 -11.19
C PRO A 46 -7.83 -5.30 -11.90
N LEU A 47 -7.42 -6.42 -11.28
CA LEU A 47 -7.63 -7.75 -11.84
C LEU A 47 -9.12 -8.06 -12.04
N CYS A 48 -9.94 -7.87 -10.99
CA CYS A 48 -11.39 -8.03 -11.08
C CYS A 48 -12.01 -7.09 -12.12
N TRP A 49 -11.53 -5.85 -12.20
CA TRP A 49 -12.04 -4.85 -13.14
C TRP A 49 -11.75 -5.23 -14.60
N PHE A 50 -10.48 -5.40 -14.96
CA PHE A 50 -10.10 -5.69 -16.34
C PHE A 50 -10.58 -7.06 -16.81
N TRP A 51 -10.59 -8.06 -15.91
CA TRP A 51 -11.11 -9.38 -16.25
C TRP A 51 -12.63 -9.37 -16.39
N GLY A 52 -13.34 -8.58 -15.58
CA GLY A 52 -14.81 -8.49 -15.60
C GLY A 52 -15.39 -8.10 -16.96
N TRP A 53 -14.66 -7.29 -17.75
CA TRP A 53 -15.07 -6.91 -19.10
C TRP A 53 -15.17 -8.08 -20.09
N ARG A 54 -14.44 -9.18 -19.84
CA ARG A 54 -14.42 -10.37 -20.71
C ARG A 54 -15.39 -11.47 -20.29
N GLN A 55 -16.21 -11.22 -19.27
CA GLN A 55 -17.03 -12.24 -18.63
C GLN A 55 -18.51 -12.10 -18.97
N SER A 56 -19.27 -13.18 -18.75
CA SER A 56 -20.73 -13.20 -18.91
C SER A 56 -21.42 -12.19 -17.98
N ARG A 57 -22.65 -11.77 -18.33
CA ARG A 57 -23.36 -10.67 -17.64
C ARG A 57 -23.42 -10.82 -16.11
N TRP A 58 -23.62 -12.04 -15.60
CA TRP A 58 -23.69 -12.29 -14.16
C TRP A 58 -22.31 -12.23 -13.50
N ARG A 59 -21.30 -12.88 -14.10
CA ARG A 59 -19.91 -12.87 -13.61
C ARG A 59 -19.33 -11.46 -13.61
N ARG A 60 -19.62 -10.68 -14.66
CA ARG A 60 -19.22 -9.27 -14.75
C ARG A 60 -19.79 -8.44 -13.60
N ARG A 61 -21.09 -8.58 -13.31
CA ARG A 61 -21.73 -7.89 -12.16
C ARG A 61 -21.10 -8.30 -10.83
N ALA A 62 -20.83 -9.60 -10.64
CA ALA A 62 -20.19 -10.10 -9.43
C ALA A 62 -18.76 -9.55 -9.26
N LEU A 63 -17.93 -9.59 -10.31
CA LEU A 63 -16.55 -9.08 -10.27
C LEU A 63 -16.50 -7.56 -10.05
N PHE A 64 -17.39 -6.79 -10.66
CA PHE A 64 -17.49 -5.35 -10.39
C PHE A 64 -18.00 -5.05 -8.97
N GLY A 65 -18.95 -5.85 -8.45
CA GLY A 65 -19.38 -5.77 -7.06
C GLY A 65 -18.23 -6.02 -6.08
N ILE A 66 -17.40 -7.05 -6.34
CA ILE A 66 -16.20 -7.34 -5.55
C ILE A 66 -15.20 -6.19 -5.64
N ALA A 67 -14.89 -5.71 -6.85
CA ALA A 67 -13.95 -4.60 -7.04
C ALA A 67 -14.41 -3.33 -6.30
N LEU A 68 -15.71 -3.02 -6.35
CA LEU A 68 -16.29 -1.88 -5.64
C LEU A 68 -16.18 -2.05 -4.12
N PHE A 69 -16.56 -3.21 -3.59
CA PHE A 69 -16.47 -3.52 -2.16
C PHE A 69 -15.02 -3.41 -1.66
N LEU A 70 -14.06 -4.01 -2.37
CA LEU A 70 -12.65 -3.93 -2.02
C LEU A 70 -12.10 -2.50 -2.12
N SER A 71 -12.56 -1.72 -3.09
CA SER A 71 -12.20 -0.30 -3.21
C SER A 71 -12.68 0.52 -2.02
N LEU A 72 -13.89 0.23 -1.52
CA LEU A 72 -14.42 0.85 -0.30
C LEU A 72 -13.56 0.49 0.92
N VAL A 73 -13.17 -0.79 1.05
CA VAL A 73 -12.27 -1.22 2.13
C VAL A 73 -10.93 -0.48 2.06
N VAL A 74 -10.33 -0.35 0.86
CA VAL A 74 -9.09 0.41 0.67
C VAL A 74 -9.29 1.89 1.03
N ALA A 75 -10.38 2.52 0.62
CA ALA A 75 -10.68 3.91 0.98
C ALA A 75 -10.76 4.11 2.50
N LEU A 76 -11.40 3.18 3.22
CA LEU A 76 -11.51 3.21 4.68
C LEU A 76 -10.18 2.98 5.39
N THR A 77 -9.22 2.29 4.77
CA THR A 77 -7.88 2.10 5.36
C THR A 77 -7.07 3.40 5.42
N GLN A 78 -7.37 4.37 4.56
CA GLN A 78 -6.62 5.62 4.36
C GLN A 78 -5.14 5.38 3.97
N SER A 79 -4.83 4.21 3.38
CA SER A 79 -3.48 3.92 2.88
C SER A 79 -3.21 4.66 1.57
N ARG A 80 -2.45 5.76 1.67
CA ARG A 80 -2.04 6.57 0.50
C ARG A 80 -1.31 5.72 -0.54
N GLY A 81 -0.44 4.81 -0.09
CA GLY A 81 0.29 3.89 -0.97
C GLY A 81 -0.63 2.98 -1.76
N ALA A 82 -1.70 2.46 -1.14
CA ALA A 82 -2.69 1.63 -1.83
C ALA A 82 -3.51 2.42 -2.86
N ILE A 83 -3.93 3.64 -2.51
CA ILE A 83 -4.66 4.53 -3.44
C ILE A 83 -3.80 4.91 -4.65
N ILE A 84 -2.54 5.28 -4.42
CA ILE A 84 -1.58 5.59 -5.48
C ILE A 84 -1.34 4.35 -6.37
N GLY A 85 -1.12 3.18 -5.76
CA GLY A 85 -0.92 1.93 -6.49
C GLY A 85 -2.12 1.55 -7.36
N LEU A 86 -3.34 1.75 -6.86
CA LEU A 86 -4.56 1.58 -7.64
C LEU A 86 -4.60 2.56 -8.82
N GLY A 87 -4.34 3.84 -8.57
CA GLY A 87 -4.30 4.87 -9.62
C GLY A 87 -3.32 4.50 -10.73
N VAL A 88 -2.09 4.12 -10.38
CA VAL A 88 -1.06 3.66 -11.34
C VAL A 88 -1.54 2.44 -12.12
N SER A 89 -2.18 1.47 -11.47
CA SER A 89 -2.69 0.26 -12.12
C SER A 89 -3.77 0.58 -13.17
N PHE A 90 -4.70 1.47 -12.84
CA PHE A 90 -5.75 1.91 -13.77
C PHE A 90 -5.19 2.79 -14.89
N ALA A 91 -4.24 3.68 -14.60
CA ALA A 91 -3.57 4.49 -15.61
C ALA A 91 -2.81 3.61 -16.61
N PHE A 92 -2.06 2.62 -16.12
CA PHE A 92 -1.34 1.67 -16.97
C PHE A 92 -2.31 0.86 -17.85
N GLY A 93 -3.39 0.32 -17.27
CA GLY A 93 -4.40 -0.40 -18.05
C GLY A 93 -5.11 0.49 -19.07
N ALA A 94 -5.40 1.74 -18.73
CA ALA A 94 -6.00 2.71 -19.66
C ALA A 94 -5.04 3.09 -20.80
N LEU A 95 -3.76 3.33 -20.50
CA LEU A 95 -2.71 3.59 -21.50
C LEU A 95 -2.55 2.40 -22.46
N TRP A 96 -2.68 1.18 -21.93
CA TRP A 96 -2.58 -0.06 -22.72
C TRP A 96 -3.75 -0.24 -23.67
N LEU A 97 -4.98 0.04 -23.22
CA LEU A 97 -6.20 -0.16 -24.02
C LEU A 97 -6.47 1.01 -24.97
N LYS A 98 -6.37 2.24 -24.47
CA LYS A 98 -6.67 3.49 -25.21
C LYS A 98 -5.69 4.59 -24.79
N PRO A 99 -4.55 4.77 -25.48
CA PRO A 99 -3.47 5.64 -25.03
C PRO A 99 -3.91 7.10 -24.80
N ARG A 100 -4.85 7.62 -25.62
CA ARG A 100 -5.41 8.97 -25.44
C ARG A 100 -6.14 9.13 -24.09
N VAL A 101 -6.92 8.13 -23.69
CA VAL A 101 -7.64 8.13 -22.39
C VAL A 101 -6.65 7.91 -21.25
N GLY A 102 -5.64 7.05 -21.45
CA GLY A 102 -4.61 6.80 -20.46
C GLY A 102 -3.83 8.07 -20.06
N TRP A 103 -3.47 8.92 -21.01
CA TRP A 103 -2.81 10.20 -20.70
C TRP A 103 -3.71 11.14 -19.88
N ILE A 104 -5.01 11.17 -20.15
CA ILE A 104 -5.98 11.94 -19.35
C ILE A 104 -5.98 11.42 -17.90
N VAL A 105 -6.01 10.11 -17.71
CA VAL A 105 -5.98 9.49 -16.36
C VAL A 105 -4.68 9.83 -15.64
N VAL A 106 -3.53 9.76 -16.32
CA VAL A 106 -2.23 10.15 -15.73
C VAL A 106 -2.23 11.61 -15.29
N VAL A 107 -2.68 12.52 -16.15
CA VAL A 107 -2.76 13.96 -15.82
C VAL A 107 -3.69 14.20 -14.63
N LEU A 108 -4.85 13.53 -14.58
CA LEU A 108 -5.78 13.62 -13.45
C LEU A 108 -5.16 13.10 -12.15
N LEU A 109 -4.41 12.00 -12.18
CA LEU A 109 -3.73 11.45 -11.01
C LEU A 109 -2.62 12.37 -10.52
N ILE A 110 -1.84 12.97 -11.42
CA ILE A 110 -0.82 13.96 -11.07
C ILE A 110 -1.47 15.22 -10.49
N GLY A 111 -2.55 15.71 -11.09
CA GLY A 111 -3.31 16.86 -10.59
C GLY A 111 -3.90 16.61 -9.21
N ALA A 112 -4.50 15.43 -9.00
CA ALA A 112 -4.98 15.01 -7.69
C ALA A 112 -3.84 14.93 -6.67
N ALA A 113 -2.72 14.29 -7.02
CA ALA A 113 -1.55 14.19 -6.14
C ALA A 113 -0.98 15.56 -5.75
N ALA A 114 -0.94 16.52 -6.68
CA ALA A 114 -0.51 17.89 -6.41
C ALA A 114 -1.46 18.62 -5.44
N LEU A 115 -2.77 18.48 -5.64
CA LEU A 115 -3.79 19.06 -4.75
C LEU A 115 -3.73 18.47 -3.33
N PHE A 116 -3.60 17.14 -3.23
CA PHE A 116 -3.44 16.45 -1.95
C PHE A 116 -2.10 16.77 -1.28
N GLY A 117 -1.01 16.94 -2.06
CA GLY A 117 0.30 17.30 -1.54
C GLY A 117 0.32 18.69 -0.90
N VAL A 118 -0.32 19.68 -1.53
CA VAL A 118 -0.43 21.06 -1.01
C VAL A 118 -1.35 21.15 0.22
N ALA A 119 -2.42 20.36 0.27
CA ALA A 119 -3.31 20.32 1.43
C ALA A 119 -2.62 19.72 2.69
N GLU A 120 -1.67 18.82 2.50
CA GLU A 120 -1.01 18.09 3.59
C GLU A 120 0.19 18.84 4.18
N THR A 121 0.92 19.64 3.40
CA THR A 121 2.00 20.50 3.93
C THR A 121 1.50 21.44 5.02
N ASN A 122 0.24 21.85 4.97
CA ASN A 122 -0.38 22.69 6.01
C ASN A 122 -0.75 21.90 7.28
N ARG A 123 -0.88 20.56 7.21
CA ARG A 123 -1.28 19.69 8.34
C ARG A 123 -0.09 19.03 9.05
N LEU A 124 1.03 18.86 8.34
CA LEU A 124 2.27 18.31 8.89
C LEU A 124 2.93 19.24 9.91
N VAL A 125 2.72 20.55 9.79
CA VAL A 125 3.20 21.56 10.75
C VAL A 125 2.39 21.51 12.06
N ASP A 126 1.09 21.21 12.00
CA ASP A 126 0.21 21.18 13.19
C ASP A 126 0.21 19.83 13.94
N SER A 127 0.48 18.71 13.25
CA SER A 127 0.34 17.36 13.83
C SER A 127 1.63 16.77 14.41
N SER A 128 2.79 17.34 14.10
CA SER A 128 4.08 16.93 14.69
C SER A 128 4.19 17.22 16.20
N LEU A 129 3.28 18.01 16.76
CA LEU A 129 3.29 18.39 18.17
C LEU A 129 2.42 17.50 19.07
N LEU A 130 1.55 16.63 18.53
CA LEU A 130 0.48 15.99 19.31
C LEU A 130 0.32 14.47 19.15
N ASP A 131 0.98 13.81 18.19
CA ASP A 131 0.76 12.38 17.96
C ASP A 131 2.05 11.54 17.88
N ASN A 132 2.51 11.08 19.06
CA ASN A 132 3.69 10.22 19.25
C ASN A 132 3.51 8.79 18.69
N SER A 133 2.35 8.46 18.11
CA SER A 133 2.02 7.09 17.68
C SER A 133 2.26 6.83 16.19
N THR A 134 2.62 7.86 15.41
CA THR A 134 2.88 7.72 13.97
C THR A 134 4.38 7.80 13.66
N VAL A 135 4.92 6.76 13.02
CA VAL A 135 6.33 6.74 12.57
C VAL A 135 6.53 7.83 11.52
N THR A 136 7.25 8.87 11.91
CA THR A 136 7.62 10.00 11.04
C THR A 136 8.54 9.53 9.92
N ALA A 137 8.74 10.35 8.88
CA ALA A 137 9.71 10.03 7.83
C ALA A 137 11.11 9.78 8.41
N ALA A 138 11.54 10.62 9.36
CA ALA A 138 12.80 10.46 10.09
C ALA A 138 12.83 9.14 10.88
N GLY A 139 11.73 8.78 11.57
CA GLY A 139 11.60 7.52 12.27
C GLY A 139 11.72 6.28 11.36
N ARG A 140 11.24 6.37 10.11
CA ARG A 140 11.42 5.29 9.11
C ARG A 140 12.86 5.16 8.65
N PHE A 141 13.56 6.27 8.42
CA PHE A 141 14.96 6.24 8.05
C PHE A 141 15.82 5.60 9.13
N GLU A 142 15.60 5.93 10.39
CA GLU A 142 16.28 5.28 11.51
C GLU A 142 16.00 3.76 11.50
N LEU A 143 14.74 3.37 11.31
CA LEU A 143 14.35 1.97 11.28
C LEU A 143 15.03 1.19 10.14
N TRP A 144 15.20 1.82 8.98
CA TRP A 144 15.92 1.24 7.85
C TRP A 144 17.41 1.10 8.13
N GLN A 145 18.01 2.07 8.83
CA GLN A 145 19.40 1.96 9.28
C GLN A 145 19.56 0.77 10.24
N ARG A 146 18.66 0.60 11.22
CA ARG A 146 18.69 -0.57 12.11
C ARG A 146 18.51 -1.89 11.35
N ALA A 147 17.59 -1.93 10.40
CA ALA A 147 17.38 -3.10 9.55
C ALA A 147 18.63 -3.45 8.73
N LEU A 148 19.37 -2.45 8.24
CA LEU A 148 20.65 -2.69 7.54
C LEU A 148 21.72 -3.25 8.47
N TYR A 149 21.84 -2.75 9.70
CA TYR A 149 22.78 -3.31 10.69
C TYR A 149 22.42 -4.76 11.04
N ILE A 150 21.14 -5.06 11.26
CA ILE A 150 20.68 -6.43 11.49
C ILE A 150 21.03 -7.35 10.30
N ALA A 151 20.82 -6.88 9.07
CA ALA A 151 21.16 -7.64 7.88
C ALA A 151 22.68 -7.87 7.72
N GLN A 152 23.51 -6.97 8.26
CA GLN A 152 24.97 -7.12 8.28
C GLN A 152 25.44 -8.10 9.37
N ASP A 153 24.80 -8.08 10.54
CA ASP A 153 25.15 -8.95 11.66
C ASP A 153 24.64 -10.39 11.48
N PHE A 154 23.48 -10.56 10.82
CA PHE A 154 22.85 -11.86 10.56
C PHE A 154 22.60 -12.12 9.05
N PRO A 155 23.65 -12.12 8.21
CA PRO A 155 23.49 -12.12 6.75
C PRO A 155 22.95 -13.44 6.19
N PHE A 156 23.12 -14.57 6.87
CA PHE A 156 22.71 -15.88 6.34
C PHE A 156 21.32 -16.30 6.79
N THR A 157 21.02 -16.14 8.09
CA THR A 157 19.76 -16.61 8.69
C THR A 157 18.75 -15.49 8.87
N GLY A 158 19.20 -14.23 8.93
CA GLY A 158 18.44 -13.16 9.55
C GLY A 158 18.25 -13.42 11.05
N ILE A 159 17.33 -12.66 11.65
CA ILE A 159 16.91 -12.79 13.05
C ILE A 159 15.67 -13.68 13.21
N GLY A 160 15.14 -14.23 12.12
CA GLY A 160 13.96 -15.08 12.09
C GLY A 160 12.65 -14.30 11.84
N LEU A 161 11.67 -14.96 11.24
CA LEU A 161 10.39 -14.35 10.87
C LEU A 161 9.63 -13.82 12.10
N GLY A 162 9.30 -12.53 12.07
CA GLY A 162 8.43 -11.92 13.09
C GLY A 162 9.11 -11.62 14.42
N THR A 163 10.44 -11.73 14.51
CA THR A 163 11.22 -11.40 15.71
C THR A 163 11.66 -9.93 15.75
N PHE A 164 11.39 -9.16 14.69
CA PHE A 164 11.78 -7.76 14.55
C PHE A 164 11.43 -6.90 15.78
N SER A 165 10.19 -7.00 16.27
CA SER A 165 9.72 -6.23 17.44
C SER A 165 10.35 -6.65 18.77
N GLN A 166 10.98 -7.83 18.82
CA GLN A 166 11.64 -8.36 20.01
C GLN A 166 13.13 -8.01 20.01
N VAL A 167 13.77 -8.09 18.84
CA VAL A 167 15.22 -7.90 18.70
C VAL A 167 15.59 -6.42 18.63
N VAL A 168 14.83 -5.61 17.88
CA VAL A 168 15.18 -4.19 17.66
C VAL A 168 15.26 -3.39 18.96
N PRO A 169 14.28 -3.44 19.89
CA PRO A 169 14.35 -2.65 21.13
C PRO A 169 15.54 -3.02 22.03
N VAL A 170 16.01 -4.26 21.95
CA VAL A 170 17.07 -4.80 22.82
C VAL A 170 18.47 -4.60 22.23
N MET A 171 18.64 -4.92 20.94
CA MET A 171 19.95 -4.97 20.29
C MET A 171 20.24 -3.72 19.44
N TYR A 172 19.19 -3.03 18.98
CA TYR A 172 19.30 -1.91 18.03
C TYR A 172 18.38 -0.75 18.45
N PRO A 173 18.63 -0.14 19.63
CA PRO A 173 17.73 0.84 20.23
C PRO A 173 17.47 2.04 19.28
N LEU A 174 16.24 2.54 19.34
CA LEU A 174 15.78 3.67 18.54
C LEU A 174 15.77 4.94 19.38
N PHE A 175 16.14 6.06 18.76
CA PHE A 175 16.27 7.37 19.39
C PHE A 175 15.23 8.36 18.88
N ILE A 176 14.79 8.22 17.63
CA ILE A 176 13.78 9.11 17.01
C ILE A 176 12.38 8.55 17.27
N ASN A 177 12.23 7.23 17.22
CA ASN A 177 10.98 6.58 17.56
C ASN A 177 10.89 6.38 19.07
N SER A 178 9.69 6.58 19.64
CA SER A 178 9.48 6.31 21.07
C SER A 178 9.81 4.84 21.39
N PRO A 179 10.58 4.56 22.47
CA PRO A 179 10.90 3.19 22.90
C PRO A 179 9.66 2.33 23.15
N ASP A 180 8.56 2.95 23.56
CA ASP A 180 7.28 2.29 23.86
C ASP A 180 6.39 2.12 22.62
N ALA A 181 6.81 2.63 21.45
CA ALA A 181 6.04 2.49 20.22
C ALA A 181 6.15 1.03 19.71
N PRO A 182 5.01 0.32 19.52
CA PRO A 182 5.04 -1.00 18.92
C PRO A 182 5.45 -0.88 17.45
N LEU A 183 6.70 -1.28 17.14
CA LEU A 183 7.25 -1.29 15.79
C LEU A 183 7.38 -2.74 15.29
N PRO A 184 6.34 -3.29 14.66
CA PRO A 184 6.31 -4.71 14.34
C PRO A 184 7.20 -5.09 13.15
N HIS A 185 7.55 -4.14 12.27
CA HIS A 185 8.28 -4.40 11.03
C HIS A 185 9.07 -3.16 10.57
N ALA A 186 10.06 -3.33 9.70
CA ALA A 186 10.94 -2.29 9.16
C ALA A 186 10.25 -1.26 8.23
N HIS A 187 8.94 -1.38 7.99
CA HIS A 187 8.18 -0.56 7.03
C HIS A 187 8.77 -0.52 5.61
N ASN A 188 9.61 -1.50 5.26
CA ASN A 188 10.18 -1.71 3.95
C ASN A 188 10.29 -3.21 3.74
N MET A 189 9.49 -3.76 2.81
CA MET A 189 9.41 -5.19 2.59
C MET A 189 10.75 -5.80 2.13
N TYR A 190 11.56 -5.05 1.38
CA TYR A 190 12.87 -5.52 0.92
C TYR A 190 13.82 -5.72 2.09
N LEU A 191 13.91 -4.72 2.97
CA LEU A 191 14.71 -4.82 4.19
C LEU A 191 14.14 -5.86 5.16
N GLN A 192 12.81 -5.96 5.25
CA GLN A 192 12.15 -6.96 6.09
C GLN A 192 12.55 -8.39 5.70
N MET A 193 12.58 -8.70 4.40
CA MET A 193 13.02 -10.03 3.94
C MET A 193 14.49 -10.30 4.25
N ALA A 194 15.34 -9.28 4.12
CA ALA A 194 16.76 -9.39 4.49
C ALA A 194 16.94 -9.60 6.00
N VAL A 195 16.12 -8.94 6.82
CA VAL A 195 16.18 -9.05 8.27
C VAL A 195 15.63 -10.38 8.76
N ASP A 196 14.50 -10.85 8.22
CA ASP A 196 13.84 -12.08 8.68
C ASP A 196 14.55 -13.35 8.21
N TYR A 197 15.16 -13.32 7.02
CA TYR A 197 15.68 -14.52 6.33
C TYR A 197 17.10 -14.36 5.78
N GLY A 198 17.77 -13.25 6.09
CA GLY A 198 19.09 -12.94 5.56
C GLY A 198 19.09 -12.64 4.05
N VAL A 199 20.29 -12.64 3.48
CA VAL A 199 20.56 -12.45 2.05
C VAL A 199 19.81 -13.49 1.21
N GLY A 200 19.67 -14.73 1.71
CA GLY A 200 18.93 -15.79 1.01
C GLY A 200 17.47 -15.42 0.75
N GLY A 201 16.74 -14.97 1.79
CA GLY A 201 15.36 -14.55 1.60
C GLY A 201 15.22 -13.25 0.81
N PHE A 202 16.17 -12.33 0.94
CA PHE A 202 16.21 -11.13 0.08
C PHE A 202 16.33 -11.50 -1.40
N VAL A 203 17.29 -12.35 -1.76
CA VAL A 203 17.50 -12.80 -3.14
C VAL A 203 16.28 -13.57 -3.66
N ALA A 204 15.70 -14.44 -2.85
CA ALA A 204 14.47 -15.16 -3.22
C ALA A 204 13.31 -14.19 -3.49
N PHE A 205 13.13 -13.17 -2.64
CA PHE A 205 12.09 -12.16 -2.82
C PHE A 205 12.30 -11.34 -4.10
N ILE A 206 13.52 -10.88 -4.36
CA ILE A 206 13.86 -10.19 -5.62
C ILE A 206 13.62 -11.10 -6.82
N GLY A 207 13.95 -12.39 -6.72
CA GLY A 207 13.68 -13.38 -7.75
C GLY A 207 12.18 -13.51 -8.07
N ILE A 208 11.32 -13.56 -7.05
CA ILE A 208 9.86 -13.58 -7.22
C ILE A 208 9.39 -12.32 -7.94
N VAL A 209 9.83 -11.14 -7.49
CA VAL A 209 9.46 -9.85 -8.08
C VAL A 209 9.92 -9.76 -9.54
N ALA A 210 11.18 -10.13 -9.82
CA ALA A 210 11.75 -10.13 -11.16
C ALA A 210 11.02 -11.09 -12.10
N THR A 211 10.69 -12.30 -11.62
CA THR A 211 9.95 -13.30 -12.39
C THR A 211 8.54 -12.80 -12.71
N MET A 212 7.86 -12.18 -11.75
CA MET A 212 6.56 -11.56 -11.96
C MET A 212 6.61 -10.51 -13.08
N PHE A 213 7.60 -9.60 -13.04
CA PHE A 213 7.79 -8.62 -14.11
C PHE A 213 8.13 -9.25 -15.46
N ALA A 214 8.99 -10.27 -15.48
CA ALA A 214 9.35 -10.99 -16.70
C ALA A 214 8.13 -11.68 -17.33
N LEU A 215 7.28 -12.33 -16.53
CA LEU A 215 6.04 -12.94 -16.99
C LEU A 215 5.05 -11.90 -17.52
N CYS A 216 4.89 -10.77 -16.83
CA CYS A 216 4.08 -9.65 -17.32
C CYS A 216 4.59 -9.19 -18.70
N ILE A 217 5.89 -8.92 -18.84
CA ILE A 217 6.48 -8.49 -20.13
C ILE A 217 6.28 -9.56 -21.22
N ALA A 218 6.46 -10.84 -20.90
CA ALA A 218 6.25 -11.93 -21.84
C ALA A 218 4.80 -11.98 -22.36
N VAL A 219 3.81 -11.85 -21.49
CA VAL A 219 2.38 -11.79 -21.86
C VAL A 219 2.09 -10.56 -22.73
N LEU A 220 2.65 -9.41 -22.36
CA LEU A 220 2.50 -8.15 -23.08
C LEU A 220 3.11 -8.22 -24.49
N ARG A 221 4.23 -8.91 -24.67
CA ARG A 221 4.84 -9.14 -25.98
C ARG A 221 4.01 -10.09 -26.86
N ARG A 222 3.40 -11.13 -26.26
CA ARG A 222 2.53 -12.07 -26.99
C ARG A 222 1.23 -11.43 -27.48
N THR A 223 0.65 -10.52 -26.70
CA THR A 223 -0.65 -9.89 -27.01
C THR A 223 -0.56 -8.73 -28.01
N ARG A 224 0.62 -8.14 -28.22
CA ARG A 224 0.84 -7.09 -29.24
C ARG A 224 0.77 -7.61 -30.69
N GLY A 225 0.85 -8.93 -30.90
CA GLY A 225 0.77 -9.56 -32.22
C GLY A 225 -0.65 -9.81 -32.77
N THR A 226 -1.70 -9.50 -32.00
CA THR A 226 -3.11 -9.67 -32.40
C THR A 226 -3.85 -8.31 -32.33
N PRO A 227 -3.70 -7.41 -33.33
CA PRO A 227 -4.19 -6.04 -33.20
C PRO A 227 -5.72 -5.86 -33.29
N ASN A 228 -6.48 -6.84 -33.79
CA ASN A 228 -7.84 -6.57 -34.26
C ASN A 228 -8.99 -7.11 -33.40
N GLU A 229 -8.78 -8.06 -32.48
CA GLU A 229 -9.91 -8.62 -31.70
C GLU A 229 -10.23 -7.83 -30.42
N LEU A 230 -9.26 -7.08 -29.87
CA LEU A 230 -9.44 -6.36 -28.60
C LEU A 230 -10.09 -4.97 -28.74
N LEU A 231 -10.11 -4.40 -29.95
CA LEU A 231 -10.76 -3.12 -30.24
C LEU A 231 -12.19 -3.27 -30.79
N ALA A 232 -12.59 -4.49 -31.14
CA ALA A 232 -13.88 -4.80 -31.77
C ALA A 232 -14.99 -5.25 -30.80
N ALA A 233 -14.69 -5.36 -29.49
CA ALA A 233 -15.64 -5.71 -28.44
C ALA A 233 -15.87 -4.53 -27.48
#